data_AF-A0A316QE49-F1
#
_entry.id   AF-A0A316QE49-F1
#
_cell.length_a   1.000
_cell.length_b   1.000
_cell.length_c   1.000
_cell.angle_alpha   90.00
_cell.angle_beta   90.00
_cell.angle_gamma   90.00
#
_symmetry.space_group_name_H-M   'P 1'
#
loop_
_entity.id
_entity.type
_entity.pdbx_description
1 polymer ?
#
loop_
_entity_poly.entity_id
_entity_poly.type
_entity_poly.pdbx_seq_one_letter_code
_entity_poly.pdbx_strand_id
1 'polypeptide(L)'
;MKIEWNKKYSTIACYAAIVIFCVVLCVFLILDFNKFLHYAKNFLSVFNPVFYGILITYLLSPLVGFFERKVFGFLDKKGRYRLRRVVSVLCALLVVLAVILLFLWRIVPQVFRGWADLQNMSGLYLETVKEWLLGLSEGGGILSGYIETITEYAVELLDRFYSSISTIVPDVTVVADSLLGIVMDIFLGIILAVYFLLVKERLIAQVKKAGRALLSRKRYAAVAKGANLADKNFGGFIKGQLADALIVGTLCLICTFIIGIPYYPLVSTIVGLACIVPVFGPVLGTVAGALIILLADPVQVIWFVLFMVVLHLVNKKMIRPRVIHSGVEASSVFMFTAIIVMTGLLGFWGLIIGVPVFAILYAVVYSLVDRRLAEKGLATDTYDYYSTDAGREMHREEEARRERRNKRNHPGSSNENVSHPRQVFTEDFPCITEEEIAAYEESKMGTAAADHSPDAEESFSKKDEEKAASSAQKK
;
A
#
# COMPACT_ATOMS: atom_id res chain seq x y z
N MET A 1 14.76 9.45 -55.45
CA MET A 1 13.61 8.61 -55.84
C MET A 1 12.45 8.91 -54.89
N LYS A 2 11.36 9.53 -55.34
CA LYS A 2 10.15 9.74 -54.53
C LYS A 2 9.38 8.42 -54.53
N ILE A 3 9.28 7.74 -53.39
CA ILE A 3 8.52 6.49 -53.26
C ILE A 3 7.04 6.86 -53.38
N GLU A 4 6.38 6.45 -54.46
CA GLU A 4 4.94 6.63 -54.64
C GLU A 4 4.19 5.55 -53.83
N TRP A 5 3.74 5.91 -52.63
CA TRP A 5 3.02 5.01 -51.74
C TRP A 5 1.60 4.75 -52.26
N ASN A 6 1.36 3.55 -52.80
CA ASN A 6 0.00 3.10 -53.08
C ASN A 6 -0.70 2.70 -51.77
N LYS A 7 -1.64 3.54 -51.31
CA LYS A 7 -2.36 3.40 -50.03
C LYS A 7 -2.96 2.01 -49.80
N LYS A 8 -3.39 1.29 -50.86
CA LYS A 8 -4.00 -0.04 -50.73
C LYS A 8 -2.95 -1.11 -50.41
N TYR A 9 -1.84 -1.14 -51.14
CA TYR A 9 -0.76 -2.12 -50.94
C TYR A 9 0.07 -1.82 -49.69
N SER A 10 0.26 -0.54 -49.34
CA SER A 10 0.94 -0.17 -48.10
C SER A 10 0.18 -0.59 -46.85
N THR A 11 -1.16 -0.52 -46.90
CA THR A 11 -2.01 -0.96 -45.79
C THR A 11 -1.96 -2.48 -45.62
N ILE A 12 -2.00 -3.23 -46.73
CA ILE A 12 -1.85 -4.70 -46.71
C ILE A 12 -0.44 -5.10 -46.21
N ALA A 13 0.61 -4.42 -46.67
CA ALA A 13 1.98 -4.65 -46.20
C ALA A 13 2.12 -4.35 -44.70
N CYS A 14 1.46 -3.31 -44.19
CA CYS A 14 1.46 -2.98 -42.76
C CYS A 14 0.76 -4.07 -41.94
N TYR A 15 -0.42 -4.53 -42.37
CA TYR A 15 -1.11 -5.63 -41.69
C TYR A 15 -0.30 -6.93 -41.75
N ALA A 16 0.29 -7.27 -42.90
CA ALA A 16 1.15 -8.44 -43.02
C ALA A 16 2.37 -8.35 -42.10
N ALA A 17 3.03 -7.18 -42.01
CA ALA A 17 4.15 -6.97 -41.11
C ALA A 17 3.74 -7.10 -39.63
N ILE A 18 2.59 -6.55 -39.23
CA ILE A 18 2.05 -6.70 -37.87
C ILE A 18 1.75 -8.17 -37.57
N VAL A 19 1.12 -8.90 -38.50
CA VAL A 19 0.81 -10.32 -38.31
C VAL A 19 2.08 -11.15 -38.21
N ILE A 20 3.07 -10.93 -39.08
CA ILE A 20 4.36 -11.63 -39.03
C ILE A 20 5.07 -11.32 -37.71
N PHE A 21 5.09 -10.06 -37.27
CA PHE A 21 5.65 -9.66 -35.98
C PHE A 21 4.94 -10.36 -34.81
N CYS A 22 3.60 -10.39 -34.81
CA CYS A 22 2.82 -11.09 -33.78
C CYS A 22 3.08 -12.60 -33.78
N VAL A 23 3.20 -13.24 -34.94
CA VAL A 23 3.50 -14.67 -35.06
C VAL A 23 4.91 -14.97 -34.54
N VAL A 24 5.92 -14.18 -34.94
CA VAL A 24 7.30 -14.31 -34.45
C VAL A 24 7.36 -14.10 -32.93
N LEU A 25 6.65 -13.09 -32.42
CA LEU A 25 6.57 -12.80 -30.99
C LEU A 25 5.88 -13.94 -30.21
N CYS A 26 4.80 -14.51 -30.74
CA CYS A 26 4.13 -15.69 -30.17
C CYS A 26 5.05 -16.92 -30.16
N VAL A 27 5.77 -17.18 -31.26
CA VAL A 27 6.72 -18.30 -31.35
C VAL A 27 7.88 -18.11 -30.37
N PHE A 28 8.42 -16.89 -30.25
CA PHE A 28 9.46 -16.55 -29.29
C PHE A 28 8.99 -16.72 -27.84
N LEU A 29 7.75 -16.30 -27.54
CA LEU A 29 7.11 -16.49 -26.22
C LEU A 29 6.95 -17.97 -25.85
N ILE A 30 6.64 -18.83 -26.82
CA ILE A 30 6.41 -20.26 -26.57
C ILE A 30 7.72 -21.03 -26.43
N LEU A 31 8.71 -20.76 -27.28
CA LEU A 31 9.98 -21.53 -27.33
C LEU A 31 10.96 -21.14 -26.22
N ASP A 32 11.02 -19.86 -25.86
CA ASP A 32 12.02 -19.31 -24.92
C ASP A 32 11.33 -18.57 -23.76
N PHE A 33 10.20 -19.09 -23.29
CA PHE A 33 9.38 -18.46 -22.23
C PHE A 33 10.21 -18.06 -20.99
N ASN A 34 11.17 -18.90 -20.58
CA ASN A 34 12.06 -18.61 -19.46
C ASN A 34 13.00 -17.42 -19.74
N LYS A 35 13.55 -17.31 -20.96
CA LYS A 35 14.40 -16.17 -21.34
C LYS A 35 13.56 -14.90 -21.48
N PHE A 36 12.38 -14.98 -22.10
CA PHE A 36 11.44 -13.86 -22.17
C PHE A 36 11.07 -13.37 -20.77
N LEU A 37 10.72 -14.28 -19.84
CA LEU A 37 10.45 -13.94 -18.45
C LEU A 37 11.66 -13.30 -17.77
N HIS A 38 12.88 -13.77 -18.04
CA HIS A 38 14.09 -13.17 -17.50
C HIS A 38 14.30 -11.73 -18.02
N TYR A 39 14.18 -11.50 -19.33
CA TYR A 39 14.26 -10.15 -19.89
C TYR A 39 13.14 -9.23 -19.40
N ALA A 40 11.91 -9.74 -19.30
CA ALA A 40 10.78 -9.00 -18.77
C ALA A 40 10.99 -8.62 -17.29
N LYS A 41 11.51 -9.55 -16.47
CA LYS A 41 11.86 -9.29 -15.07
C LYS A 41 12.99 -8.25 -14.95
N ASN A 42 14.04 -8.35 -15.76
CA ASN A 42 15.13 -7.38 -15.76
C ASN A 42 14.65 -6.00 -16.23
N PHE A 43 13.77 -5.93 -17.22
CA PHE A 43 13.17 -4.67 -17.64
C PHE A 43 12.30 -4.06 -16.52
N LEU A 44 11.52 -4.88 -15.83
CA LEU A 44 10.67 -4.44 -14.73
C LEU A 44 11.50 -4.01 -13.50
N SER A 45 12.63 -4.66 -13.23
CA SER A 45 13.50 -4.33 -12.10
C SER A 45 14.15 -2.95 -12.24
N VAL A 46 14.38 -2.45 -13.46
CA VAL A 46 14.83 -1.05 -13.69
C VAL A 46 13.86 -0.03 -13.10
N PHE A 47 12.57 -0.37 -13.01
CA PHE A 47 11.55 0.51 -12.42
C PHE A 47 11.38 0.32 -10.91
N ASN A 48 12.05 -0.67 -10.28
CA ASN A 48 11.95 -0.90 -8.84
C ASN A 48 12.19 0.36 -8.00
N PRO A 49 13.25 1.17 -8.24
CA PRO A 49 13.46 2.39 -7.46
C PRO A 49 12.30 3.38 -7.57
N VAL A 50 11.64 3.44 -8.73
CA VAL A 50 10.46 4.30 -8.94
C VAL A 50 9.28 3.80 -8.10
N PHE A 51 9.05 2.48 -8.08
CA PHE A 51 8.01 1.89 -7.23
C PHE A 51 8.31 2.11 -5.74
N TYR A 52 9.56 1.96 -5.30
CA TYR A 52 9.98 2.29 -3.93
C TYR A 52 9.76 3.77 -3.63
N GLY A 53 10.10 4.66 -4.56
CA GLY A 53 9.88 6.09 -4.41
C GLY A 53 8.41 6.46 -4.26
N ILE A 54 7.52 5.88 -5.07
CA ILE A 54 6.07 6.09 -4.96
C ILE A 54 5.56 5.56 -3.62
N LEU A 55 5.97 4.36 -3.22
CA LEU A 55 5.57 3.75 -1.96
C LEU A 55 6.00 4.60 -0.76
N ILE A 56 7.28 4.97 -0.70
CA ILE A 56 7.85 5.80 0.37
C ILE A 56 7.18 7.17 0.38
N THR A 57 6.95 7.81 -0.76
CA THR A 57 6.20 9.08 -0.87
C THR A 57 4.85 8.95 -0.20
N TYR A 58 4.12 7.87 -0.49
CA TYR A 58 2.79 7.66 0.04
C TYR A 58 2.79 7.35 1.53
N LEU A 59 3.79 6.59 2.00
CA LEU A 59 4.01 6.29 3.42
C LEU A 59 4.40 7.53 4.23
N LEU A 60 5.22 8.41 3.68
CA LEU A 60 5.67 9.65 4.33
C LEU A 60 4.62 10.78 4.22
N SER A 61 3.71 10.73 3.25
CA SER A 61 2.69 11.77 3.01
C SER A 61 1.87 12.15 4.26
N PRO A 62 1.37 11.19 5.09
CA PRO A 62 0.71 11.51 6.36
C PRO A 62 1.60 12.27 7.34
N LEU A 63 2.88 11.88 7.43
CA LEU A 63 3.86 12.48 8.33
C LEU A 63 4.24 13.90 7.86
N VAL A 64 4.52 14.07 6.57
CA VAL A 64 4.77 15.38 5.95
C VAL A 64 3.56 16.30 6.15
N GLY A 65 2.33 15.80 5.92
CA GLY A 65 1.11 16.57 6.11
C GLY A 65 0.82 16.92 7.58
N PHE A 66 1.36 16.16 8.55
CA PHE A 66 1.34 16.52 9.96
C PHE A 66 2.29 17.68 10.24
N PHE A 67 3.53 17.60 9.78
CA PHE A 67 4.51 18.69 9.91
C PHE A 67 4.04 19.96 9.21
N GLU A 68 3.52 19.85 7.98
CA GLU A 68 3.10 20.99 7.18
C GLU A 68 1.94 21.76 7.83
N ARG A 69 0.94 21.05 8.35
CA ARG A 69 -0.27 21.67 8.90
C ARG A 69 -0.16 22.05 10.37
N LYS A 70 0.40 21.17 11.22
CA LYS A 70 0.42 21.38 12.68
C LYS A 70 1.69 22.07 13.17
N VAL A 71 2.85 21.72 12.62
CA VAL A 71 4.14 22.23 13.12
C VAL A 71 4.53 23.51 12.40
N PHE A 72 4.48 23.52 11.07
CA PHE A 72 4.95 24.61 10.22
C PHE A 72 3.81 25.44 9.60
N GLY A 73 2.58 25.30 10.09
CA GLY A 73 1.42 26.05 9.60
C GLY A 73 1.58 27.57 9.72
N PHE A 74 2.39 28.04 10.68
CA PHE A 74 2.68 29.47 10.87
C PHE A 74 3.51 30.10 9.74
N LEU A 75 4.22 29.30 8.91
CA LEU A 75 5.02 29.83 7.80
C LEU A 75 4.16 30.29 6.60
N ASP A 76 2.88 29.91 6.55
CA ASP A 76 1.97 30.26 5.45
C ASP A 76 1.70 31.76 5.38
N LYS A 77 1.63 32.41 6.55
CA LYS A 77 1.35 33.85 6.69
C LYS A 77 2.44 34.75 6.08
N LYS A 78 3.61 34.20 5.73
CA LYS A 78 4.74 34.94 5.13
C LYS A 78 4.95 34.65 3.64
N GLY A 79 4.01 33.98 2.95
CA GLY A 79 4.14 33.68 1.51
C GLY A 79 5.24 32.68 1.16
N ARG A 80 5.80 31.95 2.14
CA ARG A 80 6.93 31.02 1.96
C ARG A 80 6.48 29.56 1.84
N TYR A 81 5.53 29.29 0.95
CA TYR A 81 4.94 27.96 0.75
C TYR A 81 6.01 26.89 0.39
N ARG A 82 6.95 27.21 -0.51
CA ARG A 82 8.05 26.28 -0.88
C ARG A 82 8.93 25.91 0.30
N LEU A 83 9.26 26.88 1.15
CA LEU A 83 10.10 26.64 2.34
C LEU A 83 9.39 25.76 3.35
N ARG A 84 8.09 26.02 3.61
CA ARG A 84 7.27 25.18 4.49
C ARG A 84 7.31 23.72 4.04
N ARG A 85 7.14 23.49 2.74
CA ARG A 85 7.15 22.15 2.17
C ARG A 85 8.51 21.46 2.32
N VAL A 86 9.59 22.12 1.93
CA VAL A 86 10.95 21.57 2.04
C VAL A 86 11.28 21.21 3.49
N VAL A 87 11.03 22.12 4.43
CA VAL A 87 11.27 21.88 5.86
C VAL A 87 10.41 20.74 6.39
N SER A 88 9.14 20.64 5.98
CA SER A 88 8.25 19.55 6.39
C SER A 88 8.72 18.19 5.88
N VAL A 89 9.19 18.12 4.63
CA VAL A 89 9.76 16.90 4.04
C VAL A 89 11.05 16.50 4.75
N LEU A 90 11.95 17.45 4.99
CA LEU A 90 13.21 17.20 5.70
C LEU A 90 12.97 16.72 7.14
N CYS A 91 12.07 17.38 7.88
CA CYS A 91 11.72 16.94 9.23
C CYS A 91 11.08 15.54 9.26
N ALA A 92 10.17 15.25 8.32
CA ALA A 92 9.59 13.91 8.20
C ALA A 92 10.66 12.84 7.90
N LEU A 93 11.58 13.12 6.98
CA LEU A 93 12.68 12.23 6.64
C LEU A 93 13.63 12.02 7.83
N LEU A 94 13.97 13.08 8.56
CA LEU A 94 14.81 13.01 9.76
C LEU A 94 14.16 12.17 10.85
N VAL A 95 12.85 12.28 11.07
CA VAL A 95 12.13 11.45 12.03
C VAL A 95 12.18 9.98 11.64
N VAL A 96 11.90 9.66 10.37
CA VAL A 96 11.96 8.27 9.87
C VAL A 96 13.38 7.72 9.99
N LEU A 97 14.38 8.50 9.59
CA LEU A 97 15.79 8.11 9.70
C LEU A 97 16.19 7.89 11.15
N ALA A 98 15.78 8.76 12.08
CA ALA A 98 16.04 8.59 13.51
C ALA A 98 15.42 7.31 14.06
N VAL A 99 14.17 7.00 13.68
CA VAL A 99 13.50 5.74 14.08
C VAL A 99 14.27 4.52 13.55
N ILE A 100 14.71 4.54 12.28
CA ILE A 100 15.49 3.46 11.68
C ILE A 100 16.86 3.31 12.36
N LEU A 101 17.58 4.42 12.61
CA LEU A 101 18.89 4.37 13.25
C LEU A 101 18.78 3.90 14.71
N LEU A 102 17.77 4.35 15.45
CA LEU A 102 17.49 3.86 16.81
C LEU A 102 17.16 2.37 16.81
N PHE A 103 16.39 1.91 15.81
CA PHE A 103 16.08 0.51 15.61
C PHE A 103 17.35 -0.31 15.34
N LEU A 104 18.15 0.06 14.34
CA LEU A 104 19.40 -0.63 14.03
C LEU A 104 20.37 -0.62 15.21
N TRP A 105 20.52 0.52 15.88
CA TRP A 105 21.37 0.64 17.07
C TRP A 105 20.92 -0.30 18.20
N ARG A 106 19.62 -0.59 18.32
CA ARG A 106 19.10 -1.53 19.32
C ARG A 106 19.15 -2.98 18.86
N ILE A 107 18.85 -3.25 17.59
CA ILE A 107 18.77 -4.60 17.01
C ILE A 107 20.14 -5.20 16.80
N VAL A 108 21.02 -4.48 16.11
CA VAL A 108 22.34 -4.98 15.69
C VAL A 108 23.11 -5.62 16.85
N PRO A 109 23.28 -5.00 18.03
CA PRO A 109 23.98 -5.63 19.14
C PRO A 109 23.25 -6.86 19.71
N GLN A 110 21.92 -6.91 19.64
CA GLN A 110 21.16 -8.07 20.09
C GLN A 110 21.26 -9.25 19.12
N VAL A 111 21.28 -8.98 17.81
CA VAL A 111 21.52 -10.01 16.80
C VAL A 111 22.93 -10.56 16.91
N PHE A 112 23.94 -9.71 17.09
CA PHE A 112 25.32 -10.16 17.29
C PHE A 112 25.50 -10.99 18.56
N ARG A 113 24.86 -10.60 19.67
CA ARG A 113 24.86 -11.41 20.91
C ARG A 113 24.14 -12.74 20.70
N GLY A 114 22.93 -12.71 20.14
CA GLY A 114 22.19 -13.94 19.83
C GLY A 114 22.94 -14.88 18.88
N TRP A 115 23.68 -14.34 17.92
CA TRP A 115 24.57 -15.12 17.05
C TRP A 115 25.77 -15.72 17.80
N ALA A 116 26.45 -14.92 18.63
CA ALA A 116 27.55 -15.40 19.45
C ALA A 116 27.09 -16.48 20.45
N ASP A 117 25.92 -16.30 21.07
CA ASP A 117 25.31 -17.28 21.96
C ASP A 117 24.92 -18.55 21.20
N LEU A 118 24.33 -18.42 20.00
CA LEU A 118 23.98 -19.55 19.14
C LEU A 118 25.21 -20.38 18.71
N GLN A 119 26.32 -19.72 18.36
CA GLN A 119 27.56 -20.40 17.99
C GLN A 119 28.26 -21.04 19.19
N ASN A 120 28.22 -20.40 20.36
CA ASN A 120 28.90 -20.87 21.55
C ASN A 120 28.08 -21.90 22.36
N MET A 121 26.77 -22.03 22.09
CA MET A 121 25.86 -22.91 22.82
C MET A 121 25.02 -23.83 21.92
N SER A 122 25.43 -24.06 20.67
CA SER A 122 24.68 -24.86 19.68
C SER A 122 24.38 -26.29 20.15
N GLY A 123 25.19 -26.85 21.06
CA GLY A 123 24.88 -28.12 21.74
C GLY A 123 23.98 -27.95 22.96
N LEU A 124 24.30 -26.99 23.83
CA LEU A 124 23.67 -26.83 25.14
C LEU A 124 22.20 -26.39 25.05
N TYR A 125 21.81 -25.56 24.07
CA TYR A 125 20.42 -25.13 23.92
C TYR A 125 19.51 -26.24 23.41
N LEU A 126 19.99 -27.06 22.46
CA LEU A 126 19.23 -28.22 21.99
C LEU A 126 19.08 -29.24 23.12
N GLU A 127 20.12 -29.45 23.92
CA GLU A 127 20.03 -30.28 25.14
C GLU A 127 19.10 -29.69 26.20
N THR A 128 19.18 -28.39 26.49
CA THR A 128 18.32 -27.73 27.49
C THR A 128 16.85 -27.74 27.08
N VAL A 129 16.56 -27.52 25.79
CA VAL A 129 15.20 -27.60 25.25
C VAL A 129 14.71 -29.05 25.25
N LYS A 130 15.57 -30.02 24.90
CA LYS A 130 15.25 -31.46 24.99
C LYS A 130 14.98 -31.88 26.43
N GLU A 131 15.83 -31.52 27.39
CA GLU A 131 15.64 -31.80 28.82
C GLU A 131 14.37 -31.15 29.37
N TRP A 132 14.07 -29.91 28.98
CA TRP A 132 12.84 -29.24 29.41
C TRP A 132 11.58 -29.93 28.86
N LEU A 133 11.60 -30.36 27.58
CA LEU A 133 10.50 -31.13 27.00
C LEU A 133 10.37 -32.54 27.61
N LEU A 134 11.48 -33.21 27.89
CA LEU A 134 11.49 -34.51 28.56
C LEU A 134 11.00 -34.39 30.01
N GLY A 135 11.37 -33.34 30.73
CA GLY A 135 10.88 -33.05 32.08
C GLY A 135 9.38 -32.75 32.14
N LEU A 136 8.79 -32.19 31.07
CA LEU A 136 7.34 -32.06 30.94
C LEU A 136 6.64 -33.41 30.70
N SER A 137 7.32 -34.38 30.08
CA SER A 137 6.81 -35.75 29.88
C SER A 137 6.76 -36.56 31.18
N GLU A 138 7.76 -36.38 32.05
CA GLU A 138 7.86 -37.10 33.33
C GLU A 138 6.84 -36.63 34.39
N GLY A 139 6.23 -35.46 34.22
CA GLY A 139 5.30 -34.82 35.17
C GLY A 139 3.92 -35.47 35.38
N GLY A 140 3.60 -36.56 34.67
CA GLY A 140 2.47 -37.46 34.99
C GLY A 140 1.08 -37.02 34.51
N GLY A 141 0.41 -37.89 33.74
CA GLY A 141 -1.01 -37.80 33.37
C GLY A 141 -1.28 -38.23 31.92
N ILE A 142 -2.58 -38.34 31.56
CA ILE A 142 -3.21 -38.84 30.29
C ILE A 142 -2.64 -38.20 28.99
N LEU A 143 -1.71 -37.26 29.11
CA LEU A 143 -1.03 -36.53 28.04
C LEU A 143 0.37 -37.08 27.68
N SER A 144 0.95 -38.02 28.43
CA SER A 144 2.32 -38.51 28.19
C SER A 144 2.57 -39.02 26.75
N GLY A 145 1.62 -39.75 26.17
CA GLY A 145 1.71 -40.22 24.78
C GLY A 145 1.63 -39.10 23.72
N TYR A 146 0.98 -37.97 24.04
CA TYR A 146 0.95 -36.80 23.16
C TYR A 146 2.20 -35.93 23.33
N ILE A 147 2.74 -35.85 24.54
CA ILE A 147 3.94 -35.06 24.85
C ILE A 147 5.16 -35.60 24.12
N GLU A 148 5.32 -36.92 24.02
CA GLU A 148 6.44 -37.54 23.29
C GLU A 148 6.40 -37.19 21.78
N THR A 149 5.21 -37.25 21.17
CA THR A 149 5.02 -36.88 19.75
C THR A 149 5.24 -35.39 19.50
N ILE A 150 4.78 -34.52 20.42
CA ILE A 150 5.02 -33.07 20.36
C ILE A 150 6.52 -32.77 20.53
N THR A 151 7.21 -33.56 21.35
CA THR A 151 8.64 -33.41 21.61
C THR A 151 9.48 -33.75 20.40
N GLU A 152 9.22 -34.89 19.75
CA GLU A 152 9.90 -35.24 18.50
C GLU A 152 9.68 -34.19 17.41
N TYR A 153 8.43 -33.73 17.24
CA TYR A 153 8.12 -32.73 16.22
C TYR A 153 8.78 -31.37 16.51
N ALA A 154 8.82 -30.95 17.78
CA ALA A 154 9.48 -29.72 18.19
C ALA A 154 11.00 -29.78 17.98
N VAL A 155 11.63 -30.92 18.31
CA VAL A 155 13.06 -31.15 18.09
C VAL A 155 13.39 -31.20 16.59
N GLU A 156 12.58 -31.89 15.78
CA GLU A 156 12.77 -31.94 14.33
C GLU A 156 12.62 -30.54 13.69
N LEU A 157 11.64 -29.75 14.14
CA LEU A 157 11.45 -28.38 13.65
C LEU A 157 12.65 -27.50 14.01
N LEU A 158 13.20 -27.66 15.22
CA LEU A 158 14.41 -26.97 15.69
C LEU A 158 15.64 -27.35 14.86
N ASP A 159 15.85 -28.63 14.57
CA ASP A 159 16.97 -29.09 13.73
C ASP A 159 16.82 -28.61 12.27
N ARG A 160 15.62 -28.67 11.70
CA ARG A 160 15.33 -28.12 10.36
C ARG A 160 15.55 -26.60 10.31
N PHE A 161 15.25 -25.89 11.38
CA PHE A 161 15.47 -24.45 11.48
C PHE A 161 16.95 -24.11 11.64
N TYR A 162 17.67 -24.84 12.51
CA TYR A 162 19.11 -24.68 12.71
C TYR A 162 19.87 -24.98 11.42
N SER A 163 19.56 -26.09 10.75
CA SER A 163 20.13 -26.41 9.44
C SER A 163 19.81 -25.34 8.40
N SER A 164 18.57 -24.84 8.34
CA SER A 164 18.19 -23.74 7.42
C SER A 164 18.98 -22.46 7.70
N ILE A 165 19.13 -22.03 8.95
CA ILE A 165 19.95 -20.88 9.32
C ILE A 165 21.42 -21.13 8.97
N SER A 166 21.97 -22.30 9.31
CA SER A 166 23.36 -22.66 9.03
C SER A 166 23.65 -22.82 7.53
N THR A 167 22.64 -22.96 6.67
CA THR A 167 22.77 -23.01 5.20
C THR A 167 22.60 -21.62 4.58
N ILE A 168 21.82 -20.72 5.20
CA ILE A 168 21.62 -19.34 4.78
C ILE A 168 22.86 -18.46 5.07
N VAL A 169 23.64 -18.80 6.11
CA VAL A 169 24.73 -17.96 6.60
C VAL A 169 26.10 -18.13 5.89
N PRO A 170 26.53 -19.29 5.36
CA PRO A 170 27.88 -19.41 4.79
C PRO A 170 28.04 -18.73 3.42
N ASP A 171 26.99 -18.62 2.61
CA ASP A 171 27.00 -17.86 1.35
C ASP A 171 26.74 -16.36 1.60
N VAL A 172 27.53 -15.78 2.51
CA VAL A 172 27.50 -14.35 2.86
C VAL A 172 27.59 -13.49 1.60
N THR A 173 28.30 -13.94 0.57
CA THR A 173 28.47 -13.24 -0.71
C THR A 173 27.16 -13.14 -1.52
N VAL A 174 26.40 -14.23 -1.66
CA VAL A 174 25.13 -14.25 -2.42
C VAL A 174 24.05 -13.45 -1.70
N VAL A 175 24.00 -13.56 -0.36
CA VAL A 175 23.09 -12.76 0.46
C VAL A 175 23.50 -11.29 0.45
N ALA A 176 24.79 -10.97 0.57
CA ALA A 176 25.28 -9.59 0.54
C ALA A 176 24.97 -8.89 -0.79
N ASP A 177 25.20 -9.55 -1.93
CA ASP A 177 24.92 -8.97 -3.25
C ASP A 177 23.43 -8.68 -3.44
N SER A 178 22.56 -9.59 -2.99
CA SER A 178 21.11 -9.42 -3.03
C SER A 178 20.63 -8.29 -2.12
N LEU A 179 21.21 -8.17 -0.92
CA LEU A 179 20.91 -7.10 0.02
C LEU A 179 21.42 -5.74 -0.47
N LEU A 180 22.60 -5.69 -1.07
CA LEU A 180 23.15 -4.46 -1.65
C LEU A 180 22.25 -3.91 -2.76
N GLY A 181 21.72 -4.78 -3.63
CA GLY A 181 20.75 -4.38 -4.65
C GLY A 181 19.49 -3.74 -4.05
N ILE A 182 18.90 -4.38 -3.04
CA ILE A 182 17.71 -3.85 -2.35
C ILE A 182 18.01 -2.52 -1.63
N VAL A 183 19.17 -2.42 -0.97
CA VAL A 183 19.60 -1.19 -0.29
C VAL A 183 19.76 -0.05 -1.29
N MET A 184 20.36 -0.31 -2.46
CA MET A 184 20.50 0.68 -3.53
C MET A 184 19.13 1.10 -4.08
N ASP A 185 18.23 0.15 -4.34
CA ASP A 185 16.87 0.43 -4.81
C ASP A 185 16.09 1.28 -3.81
N ILE A 186 16.20 0.98 -2.50
CA ILE A 186 15.59 1.77 -1.44
C ILE A 186 16.23 3.15 -1.36
N PHE A 187 17.56 3.26 -1.46
CA PHE A 187 18.26 4.54 -1.43
C PHE A 187 17.85 5.45 -2.60
N LEU A 188 17.85 4.94 -3.83
CA LEU A 188 17.31 5.65 -5.00
C LEU A 188 15.83 5.97 -4.82
N GLY A 189 15.07 5.03 -4.25
CA GLY A 189 13.66 5.21 -3.90
C GLY A 189 13.45 6.38 -2.94
N ILE A 190 14.28 6.53 -1.90
CA ILE A 190 14.22 7.67 -0.97
C ILE A 190 14.49 8.99 -1.70
N ILE A 191 15.50 9.03 -2.59
CA ILE A 191 15.80 10.22 -3.40
C ILE A 191 14.59 10.60 -4.27
N LEU A 192 14.02 9.62 -4.96
CA LEU A 192 12.82 9.81 -5.78
C LEU A 192 11.61 10.22 -4.94
N ALA A 193 11.46 9.66 -3.74
CA ALA A 193 10.37 10.00 -2.84
C ALA A 193 10.44 11.45 -2.37
N VAL A 194 11.63 11.95 -2.03
CA VAL A 194 11.84 13.37 -1.72
C VAL A 194 11.45 14.24 -2.90
N TYR A 195 11.87 13.89 -4.12
CA TYR A 195 11.50 14.63 -5.32
C TYR A 195 9.98 14.62 -5.57
N PHE A 196 9.34 13.45 -5.49
CA PHE A 196 7.89 13.32 -5.63
C PHE A 196 7.12 14.10 -4.56
N LEU A 197 7.58 14.06 -3.31
CA LEU A 197 6.99 14.85 -2.24
C LEU A 197 7.12 16.34 -2.51
N LEU A 198 8.26 16.84 -2.99
CA LEU A 198 8.47 18.27 -3.26
C LEU A 198 7.65 18.78 -4.47
N VAL A 199 7.42 17.93 -5.47
CA VAL A 199 6.83 18.33 -6.76
C VAL A 199 5.41 17.77 -6.97
N LYS A 200 4.83 17.10 -5.96
CA LYS A 200 3.52 16.43 -5.99
C LYS A 200 2.41 17.24 -6.67
N GLU A 201 2.22 18.51 -6.32
CA GLU A 201 1.13 19.34 -6.87
C GLU A 201 1.32 19.58 -8.36
N ARG A 202 2.57 19.80 -8.78
CA ARG A 202 2.91 19.97 -10.19
C ARG A 202 2.70 18.68 -10.97
N LEU A 203 3.08 17.53 -10.41
CA LEU A 203 2.84 16.22 -11.03
C LEU A 203 1.35 15.95 -11.19
N ILE A 204 0.54 16.19 -10.14
CA ILE A 204 -0.92 16.06 -10.20
C ILE A 204 -1.51 17.01 -11.26
N ALA A 205 -1.04 18.25 -11.33
CA ALA A 205 -1.50 19.22 -12.33
C ALA A 205 -1.15 18.78 -13.76
N GLN A 206 0.05 18.24 -13.98
CA GLN A 206 0.48 17.70 -15.28
C GLN A 206 -0.37 16.50 -15.71
N VAL A 207 -0.64 15.57 -14.80
CA VAL A 207 -1.52 14.42 -15.06
C VAL A 207 -2.94 14.88 -15.40
N LYS A 208 -3.48 15.85 -14.66
CA LYS A 208 -4.79 16.45 -14.96
C LYS A 208 -4.80 17.13 -16.33
N LYS A 209 -3.74 17.90 -16.67
CA LYS A 209 -3.61 18.56 -17.98
C LYS A 209 -3.56 17.54 -19.13
N ALA A 210 -2.72 16.51 -19.01
CA ALA A 210 -2.62 15.45 -20.01
C ALA A 210 -3.93 14.65 -20.14
N GLY A 211 -4.57 14.32 -19.03
CA GLY A 211 -5.85 13.62 -19.01
C GLY A 211 -6.95 14.40 -19.72
N ARG A 212 -7.02 15.72 -19.50
CA ARG A 212 -7.99 16.61 -20.19
C ARG A 212 -7.71 16.73 -21.69
N ALA A 213 -6.44 16.63 -22.11
CA ALA A 213 -6.06 16.70 -23.53
C ALA A 213 -6.33 15.38 -24.28
N LEU A 214 -6.13 14.23 -23.62
CA LEU A 214 -6.21 12.90 -24.25
C LEU A 214 -7.60 12.26 -24.18
N LEU A 215 -8.44 12.63 -23.20
CA LEU A 215 -9.72 11.98 -22.93
C LEU A 215 -10.90 12.92 -23.21
N SER A 216 -12.01 12.35 -23.69
CA SER A 216 -13.29 13.08 -23.76
C SER A 216 -13.82 13.42 -22.36
N ARG A 217 -14.64 14.47 -22.26
CA ARG A 217 -15.17 15.01 -20.98
C ARG A 217 -15.76 13.92 -20.07
N LYS A 218 -16.58 13.02 -20.63
CA LYS A 218 -17.18 11.89 -19.89
C LYS A 218 -16.13 10.90 -19.38
N ARG A 219 -15.12 10.57 -20.18
CA ARG A 219 -14.05 9.63 -19.80
C ARG A 219 -13.11 10.24 -18.76
N TYR A 220 -12.74 11.51 -18.92
CA TYR A 220 -11.93 12.22 -17.94
C TYR A 220 -12.62 12.28 -16.57
N ALA A 221 -13.91 12.64 -16.54
CA ALA A 221 -14.68 12.69 -15.29
C ALA A 221 -14.71 11.32 -14.58
N ALA A 222 -14.92 10.24 -15.33
CA ALA A 222 -14.89 8.87 -14.79
C ALA A 222 -13.51 8.49 -14.23
N VAL A 223 -12.43 8.77 -14.97
CA VAL A 223 -11.05 8.49 -14.52
C VAL A 223 -10.68 9.32 -13.29
N ALA A 224 -11.03 10.60 -13.28
CA ALA A 224 -10.77 11.49 -12.15
C ALA A 224 -11.53 11.05 -10.88
N LYS A 225 -12.79 10.62 -11.03
CA LYS A 225 -13.58 10.06 -9.92
C LYS A 225 -12.93 8.79 -9.38
N GLY A 226 -12.50 7.88 -10.26
CA GLY A 226 -11.78 6.67 -9.87
C GLY A 226 -10.45 6.95 -9.17
N ALA A 227 -9.67 7.91 -9.66
CA ALA A 227 -8.38 8.31 -9.07
C ALA A 227 -8.54 8.96 -7.68
N ASN A 228 -9.54 9.82 -7.49
CA ASN A 228 -9.83 10.42 -6.19
C ASN A 228 -10.31 9.36 -5.18
N LEU A 229 -11.14 8.42 -5.63
CA LEU A 229 -11.58 7.30 -4.80
C LEU A 229 -10.39 6.41 -4.40
N ALA A 230 -9.49 6.15 -5.35
CA ALA A 230 -8.27 5.42 -5.10
C ALA A 230 -7.42 6.11 -4.01
N ASP A 231 -7.18 7.41 -4.15
CA ASP A 231 -6.40 8.20 -3.17
C ASP A 231 -7.06 8.22 -1.79
N LYS A 232 -8.39 8.40 -1.70
CA LYS A 232 -9.12 8.36 -0.42
C LYS A 232 -8.98 6.98 0.26
N ASN A 233 -9.15 5.89 -0.51
CA ASN A 233 -9.12 4.53 0.03
C ASN A 233 -7.69 4.09 0.39
N PHE A 234 -6.74 4.23 -0.52
CA PHE A 234 -5.32 3.94 -0.25
C PHE A 234 -4.79 4.84 0.87
N GLY A 235 -5.14 6.13 0.85
CA GLY A 235 -4.70 7.14 1.82
C GLY A 235 -5.22 6.87 3.21
N GLY A 236 -6.51 6.55 3.33
CA GLY A 236 -7.14 6.12 4.57
C GLY A 236 -6.55 4.80 5.08
N PHE A 237 -6.36 3.83 4.19
CA PHE A 237 -5.79 2.53 4.53
C PHE A 237 -4.36 2.64 5.08
N ILE A 238 -3.46 3.36 4.39
CA ILE A 238 -2.07 3.51 4.82
C ILE A 238 -1.97 4.29 6.14
N LYS A 239 -2.78 5.35 6.32
CA LYS A 239 -2.86 6.07 7.60
C LYS A 239 -3.35 5.16 8.72
N GLY A 240 -4.38 4.36 8.45
CA GLY A 240 -4.92 3.39 9.40
C GLY A 240 -3.89 2.33 9.78
N GLN A 241 -3.15 1.80 8.80
CA GLN A 241 -2.12 0.78 9.02
C GLN A 241 -0.92 1.33 9.80
N LEU A 242 -0.47 2.55 9.50
CA LEU A 242 0.58 3.22 10.28
C LEU A 242 0.15 3.48 11.73
N ALA A 243 -1.10 3.92 11.94
CA ALA A 243 -1.65 4.11 13.27
C ALA A 243 -1.79 2.78 14.04
N ASP A 244 -2.26 1.72 13.38
CA ASP A 244 -2.36 0.37 13.94
C ASP A 244 -0.98 -0.15 14.36
N ALA A 245 0.03 -0.05 13.48
CA ALA A 245 1.41 -0.44 13.76
C ALA A 245 2.00 0.30 14.97
N LEU A 246 1.78 1.62 15.07
CA LEU A 246 2.24 2.42 16.21
C LEU A 246 1.55 2.03 17.51
N ILE A 247 0.22 1.85 17.49
CA ILE A 247 -0.55 1.49 18.69
C ILE A 247 -0.16 0.09 19.17
N VAL A 248 -0.19 -0.90 18.28
CA VAL A 248 0.14 -2.30 18.61
C VAL A 248 1.60 -2.42 19.04
N GLY A 249 2.53 -1.78 18.35
CA GLY A 249 3.95 -1.79 18.72
C GLY A 249 4.20 -1.18 20.09
N THR A 250 3.56 -0.05 20.41
CA THR A 250 3.69 0.62 21.72
C THR A 250 3.05 -0.19 22.84
N LEU A 251 1.85 -0.74 22.62
CA LEU A 251 1.20 -1.63 23.60
C LEU A 251 2.03 -2.90 23.83
N CYS A 252 2.56 -3.50 22.76
CA CYS A 252 3.45 -4.65 22.86
C CYS A 252 4.66 -4.30 23.73
N LEU A 253 5.29 -3.13 23.51
CA LEU A 253 6.46 -2.67 24.28
C LEU A 253 6.16 -2.52 25.77
N ILE A 254 5.05 -1.86 26.11
CA ILE A 254 4.66 -1.61 27.50
C ILE A 254 4.29 -2.93 28.20
N CYS A 255 3.48 -3.77 27.57
CA CYS A 255 3.02 -5.00 28.19
C CYS A 255 4.13 -6.04 28.35
N THR A 256 4.98 -6.22 27.34
CA THR A 256 6.12 -7.16 27.44
C THR A 256 7.16 -6.69 28.44
N PHE A 257 7.35 -5.37 28.60
CA PHE A 257 8.13 -4.80 29.69
C PHE A 257 7.56 -5.16 31.07
N ILE A 258 6.25 -5.00 31.27
CA ILE A 258 5.58 -5.30 32.54
C ILE A 258 5.62 -6.81 32.86
N ILE A 259 5.44 -7.66 31.86
CA ILE A 259 5.49 -9.13 32.01
C ILE A 259 6.93 -9.61 32.28
N GLY A 260 7.95 -8.81 31.95
CA GLY A 260 9.35 -9.17 32.14
C GLY A 260 9.93 -10.04 31.03
N ILE A 261 9.36 -9.98 29.82
CA ILE A 261 9.80 -10.78 28.67
C ILE A 261 11.23 -10.39 28.26
N PRO A 262 12.16 -11.34 28.04
CA PRO A 262 13.50 -11.03 27.56
C PRO A 262 13.42 -10.38 26.19
N TYR A 263 14.37 -9.50 25.90
CA TYR A 263 14.44 -8.81 24.61
C TYR A 263 13.18 -8.00 24.24
N TYR A 264 12.34 -7.61 25.23
CA TYR A 264 11.09 -6.87 25.00
C TYR A 264 11.21 -5.67 24.04
N PRO A 265 12.25 -4.80 24.07
CA PRO A 265 12.33 -3.68 23.13
C PRO A 265 12.55 -4.12 21.69
N LEU A 266 13.33 -5.19 21.49
CA LEU A 266 13.61 -5.75 20.17
C LEU A 266 12.35 -6.40 19.61
N VAL A 267 11.76 -7.30 20.38
CA VAL A 267 10.57 -8.07 19.97
C VAL A 267 9.40 -7.13 19.68
N SER A 268 9.10 -6.18 20.55
CA SER A 268 7.99 -5.24 20.33
C SER A 268 8.20 -4.32 19.14
N THR A 269 9.45 -3.96 18.82
CA THR A 269 9.72 -3.14 17.63
C THR A 269 9.62 -3.96 16.35
N ILE A 270 10.07 -5.22 16.35
CA ILE A 270 9.86 -6.16 15.24
C ILE A 270 8.36 -6.35 15.00
N VAL A 271 7.58 -6.57 16.05
CA VAL A 271 6.12 -6.71 15.98
C VAL A 271 5.48 -5.45 15.40
N GLY A 272 5.81 -4.27 15.92
CA GLY A 272 5.30 -3.00 15.42
C GLY A 272 5.63 -2.76 13.94
N LEU A 273 6.86 -3.05 13.52
CA LEU A 273 7.30 -2.89 12.14
C LEU A 273 6.62 -3.91 11.21
N ALA A 274 6.52 -5.17 11.64
CA ALA A 274 5.83 -6.20 10.89
C ALA A 274 4.36 -5.83 10.67
N CYS A 275 3.70 -5.26 11.69
CA CYS A 275 2.32 -4.76 11.59
C CYS A 275 2.11 -3.65 10.56
N ILE A 276 3.14 -3.06 9.95
CA ILE A 276 2.95 -2.19 8.76
C ILE A 276 2.46 -3.00 7.56
N VAL A 277 2.85 -4.28 7.45
CA VAL A 277 2.42 -5.19 6.38
C VAL A 277 1.00 -5.69 6.65
N PRO A 278 0.06 -5.48 5.72
CA PRO A 278 -1.31 -5.93 5.90
C PRO A 278 -1.43 -7.44 6.10
N VAL A 279 -2.32 -7.85 7.01
CA VAL A 279 -2.74 -9.25 7.25
C VAL A 279 -1.65 -10.16 7.80
N PHE A 280 -0.48 -10.22 7.18
CA PHE A 280 0.65 -11.06 7.56
C PHE A 280 1.51 -10.44 8.67
N GLY A 281 1.54 -9.12 8.78
CA GLY A 281 2.35 -8.39 9.75
C GLY A 281 2.24 -8.88 11.19
N PRO A 282 1.02 -8.95 11.76
CA PRO A 282 0.77 -9.52 13.08
C PRO A 282 1.37 -10.92 13.30
N VAL A 283 1.19 -11.81 12.32
CA VAL A 283 1.67 -13.19 12.40
C VAL A 283 3.19 -13.24 12.29
N LEU A 284 3.77 -12.58 11.29
CA LEU A 284 5.22 -12.50 11.10
C LEU A 284 5.93 -11.90 12.30
N GLY A 285 5.38 -10.82 12.87
CA GLY A 285 5.91 -10.18 14.07
C GLY A 285 5.84 -11.11 15.28
N THR A 286 4.74 -11.82 15.47
CA THR A 286 4.59 -12.80 16.56
C THR A 286 5.57 -13.95 16.41
N VAL A 287 5.69 -14.52 15.21
CA VAL A 287 6.59 -15.66 14.95
C VAL A 287 8.04 -15.24 15.14
N ALA A 288 8.46 -14.12 14.54
CA ALA A 288 9.83 -13.62 14.71
C ALA A 288 10.15 -13.29 16.17
N GLY A 289 9.21 -12.65 16.89
CA GLY A 289 9.34 -12.37 18.31
C GLY A 289 9.42 -13.63 19.17
N ALA A 290 8.55 -14.60 18.91
CA ALA A 290 8.50 -15.86 19.61
C ALA A 290 9.79 -16.67 19.40
N LEU A 291 10.35 -16.67 18.19
CA LEU A 291 11.65 -17.30 17.94
C LEU A 291 12.75 -16.68 18.79
N ILE A 292 12.88 -15.34 18.77
CA ILE A 292 13.89 -14.64 19.58
C ILE A 292 13.75 -14.98 21.07
N ILE A 293 12.53 -15.05 21.59
CA ILE A 293 12.26 -15.38 22.98
C ILE A 293 12.50 -16.86 23.26
N LEU A 294 12.13 -17.77 22.35
CA LEU A 294 12.37 -19.21 22.48
C LEU A 294 13.85 -19.53 22.62
N LEU A 295 14.69 -18.83 21.85
CA LEU A 295 16.15 -18.91 21.94
C LEU A 295 16.70 -18.35 23.26
N ALA A 296 15.95 -17.50 23.95
CA ALA A 296 16.37 -16.85 25.20
C ALA A 296 15.91 -17.64 26.44
N ASP A 297 14.61 -17.91 26.48
CA ASP A 297 13.86 -18.49 27.59
C ASP A 297 12.64 -19.24 27.02
N PRO A 298 12.71 -20.59 26.91
CA PRO A 298 11.64 -21.42 26.37
C PRO A 298 10.34 -21.40 27.19
N VAL A 299 10.37 -21.02 28.47
CA VAL A 299 9.16 -20.92 29.28
C VAL A 299 8.43 -19.61 28.97
N GLN A 300 9.19 -18.53 28.81
CA GLN A 300 8.63 -17.21 28.55
C GLN A 300 8.05 -17.04 27.14
N VAL A 301 8.44 -17.88 26.17
CA VAL A 301 7.82 -17.85 24.84
C VAL A 301 6.33 -18.21 24.91
N ILE A 302 5.93 -19.11 25.81
CA ILE A 302 4.52 -19.51 25.97
C ILE A 302 3.70 -18.31 26.46
N TRP A 303 4.22 -17.60 27.47
CA TRP A 303 3.60 -16.37 27.98
C TRP A 303 3.53 -15.27 26.93
N PHE A 304 4.59 -15.10 26.14
CA PHE A 304 4.62 -14.15 25.04
C PHE A 304 3.58 -14.49 23.96
N VAL A 305 3.51 -15.74 23.51
CA VAL A 305 2.54 -16.16 22.48
C VAL A 305 1.11 -16.00 22.99
N LEU A 306 0.83 -16.41 24.23
CA LEU A 306 -0.48 -16.22 24.85
C LEU A 306 -0.85 -14.73 24.93
N PHE A 307 0.07 -13.89 25.40
CA PHE A 307 -0.11 -12.44 25.42
C PHE A 307 -0.38 -11.88 24.02
N MET A 308 0.39 -12.30 23.02
CA MET A 308 0.22 -11.84 21.64
C MET A 308 -1.14 -12.25 21.08
N VAL A 309 -1.63 -13.46 21.36
CA VAL A 309 -3.00 -13.86 20.98
C VAL A 309 -4.03 -12.90 21.57
N VAL A 310 -3.91 -12.58 22.88
CA VAL A 310 -4.81 -11.63 23.55
C VAL A 310 -4.69 -10.23 22.93
N LEU A 311 -3.47 -9.73 22.73
CA LEU A 311 -3.20 -8.43 22.13
C LEU A 311 -3.83 -8.31 20.73
N HIS A 312 -3.69 -9.33 19.89
CA HIS A 312 -4.28 -9.33 18.55
C HIS A 312 -5.82 -9.42 18.58
N LEU A 313 -6.38 -10.17 19.52
CA LEU A 313 -7.84 -10.23 19.72
C LEU A 313 -8.39 -8.87 20.17
N VAL A 314 -7.72 -8.21 21.11
CA VAL A 314 -8.05 -6.85 21.55
C VAL A 314 -7.89 -5.88 20.38
N ASN A 315 -6.81 -6.00 19.60
CA ASN A 315 -6.59 -5.13 18.45
C ASN A 315 -7.73 -5.25 17.44
N LYS A 316 -8.08 -6.49 17.05
CA LYS A 316 -9.14 -6.78 16.09
C LYS A 316 -10.51 -6.31 16.57
N LYS A 317 -10.85 -6.51 17.85
CA LYS A 317 -12.19 -6.21 18.40
C LYS A 317 -12.37 -4.76 18.85
N MET A 318 -11.34 -4.12 19.41
CA MET A 318 -11.48 -2.84 20.12
C MET A 318 -10.70 -1.70 19.49
N ILE A 319 -9.44 -1.93 19.09
CA ILE A 319 -8.54 -0.86 18.64
C ILE A 319 -8.81 -0.54 17.17
N ARG A 320 -8.73 -1.55 16.30
CA ARG A 320 -8.87 -1.40 14.85
C ARG A 320 -10.17 -0.69 14.43
N PRO A 321 -11.35 -1.00 15.01
CA PRO A 321 -12.58 -0.29 14.66
C PRO A 321 -12.65 1.16 15.15
N ARG A 322 -11.84 1.56 16.15
CA ARG A 322 -11.74 2.94 16.62
C ARG A 322 -10.70 3.76 15.85
N VAL A 323 -9.71 3.09 15.27
CA VAL A 323 -8.61 3.73 14.51
C VAL A 323 -8.97 3.85 13.03
N ILE A 324 -9.55 2.80 12.45
CA ILE A 324 -9.90 2.72 11.03
C ILE A 324 -11.41 2.94 10.88
N HIS A 325 -11.79 4.16 10.51
CA HIS A 325 -13.20 4.55 10.30
C HIS A 325 -13.74 4.18 8.91
N SER A 326 -12.93 3.57 8.03
CA SER A 326 -13.28 3.36 6.63
C SER A 326 -13.85 1.96 6.33
N GLY A 327 -15.17 1.84 6.39
CA GLY A 327 -16.07 1.74 5.22
C GLY A 327 -15.88 0.69 4.11
N VAL A 328 -14.94 -0.25 4.17
CA VAL A 328 -14.94 -1.38 3.20
C VAL A 328 -14.96 -2.69 3.95
N GLU A 329 -16.17 -3.10 4.36
CA GLU A 329 -16.48 -4.47 4.74
C GLU A 329 -16.56 -5.35 3.48
N ALA A 330 -15.47 -5.40 2.70
CA ALA A 330 -15.31 -6.53 1.79
C ALA A 330 -15.17 -7.78 2.67
N SER A 331 -15.83 -8.89 2.29
CA SER A 331 -15.66 -10.15 3.02
C SER A 331 -14.17 -10.43 3.18
N SER A 332 -13.73 -10.79 4.39
CA SER A 332 -12.31 -11.01 4.69
C SER A 332 -11.67 -11.99 3.70
N VAL A 333 -12.45 -12.95 3.22
CA VAL A 333 -12.08 -13.91 2.18
C VAL A 333 -11.54 -13.21 0.93
N PHE A 334 -12.23 -12.19 0.43
CA PHE A 334 -11.80 -11.48 -0.77
C PHE A 334 -10.49 -10.70 -0.59
N MET A 335 -10.24 -10.14 0.60
CA MET A 335 -8.97 -9.48 0.90
C MET A 335 -7.81 -10.49 0.95
N PHE A 336 -8.03 -11.66 1.55
CA PHE A 336 -7.03 -12.74 1.55
C PHE A 336 -6.74 -13.24 0.13
N THR A 337 -7.78 -13.51 -0.66
CA THR A 337 -7.64 -13.91 -2.07
C THR A 337 -6.89 -12.85 -2.85
N ALA A 338 -7.20 -11.56 -2.66
CA ALA A 338 -6.50 -10.47 -3.32
C ALA A 338 -5.01 -10.46 -3.01
N ILE A 339 -4.63 -10.64 -1.74
CA ILE A 339 -3.20 -10.68 -1.35
C ILE A 339 -2.52 -11.89 -1.99
N ILE A 340 -3.12 -13.09 -1.92
CA ILE A 340 -2.53 -14.31 -2.48
C ILE A 340 -2.32 -14.17 -3.98
N VAL A 341 -3.36 -13.75 -4.72
CA VAL A 341 -3.29 -13.58 -6.17
C VAL A 341 -2.30 -12.48 -6.53
N MET A 342 -2.35 -11.31 -5.89
CA MET A 342 -1.45 -10.20 -6.21
C MET A 342 -0.01 -10.52 -5.84
N THR A 343 0.24 -11.20 -4.72
CA THR A 343 1.59 -11.64 -4.32
C THR A 343 2.13 -12.67 -5.31
N GLY A 344 1.29 -13.60 -5.81
CA GLY A 344 1.69 -14.53 -6.86
C GLY A 344 2.05 -13.84 -8.19
N LEU A 345 1.38 -12.74 -8.53
CA LEU A 345 1.60 -12.01 -9.78
C LEU A 345 2.75 -10.99 -9.71
N LEU A 346 2.84 -10.24 -8.61
CA LEU A 346 3.71 -9.06 -8.45
C LEU A 346 4.75 -9.23 -7.33
N GLY A 347 4.80 -10.40 -6.69
CA GLY A 347 5.71 -10.67 -5.57
C GLY A 347 5.45 -9.72 -4.40
N PHE A 348 6.54 -9.17 -3.85
CA PHE A 348 6.51 -8.22 -2.73
C PHE A 348 5.59 -7.01 -2.98
N TRP A 349 5.55 -6.49 -4.21
CA TRP A 349 4.67 -5.37 -4.56
C TRP A 349 3.19 -5.72 -4.38
N GLY A 350 2.82 -6.95 -4.76
CA GLY A 350 1.47 -7.48 -4.64
C GLY A 350 0.98 -7.61 -3.20
N LEU A 351 1.88 -7.92 -2.28
CA LEU A 351 1.57 -7.97 -0.84
C LEU A 351 1.16 -6.60 -0.29
N ILE A 352 1.84 -5.54 -0.71
CA ILE A 352 1.61 -4.18 -0.22
C ILE A 352 0.37 -3.55 -0.87
N ILE A 353 0.28 -3.63 -2.20
CA ILE A 353 -0.77 -2.92 -2.95
C ILE A 353 -2.03 -3.78 -3.15
N GLY A 354 -1.97 -5.08 -2.88
CA GLY A 354 -3.05 -6.01 -3.23
C GLY A 354 -4.37 -5.69 -2.55
N VAL A 355 -4.36 -5.45 -1.24
CA VAL A 355 -5.57 -5.07 -0.47
C VAL A 355 -6.21 -3.79 -1.00
N PRO A 356 -5.49 -2.66 -1.10
CA PRO A 356 -6.11 -1.42 -1.55
C PRO A 356 -6.47 -1.41 -3.04
N VAL A 357 -5.71 -2.07 -3.93
CA VAL A 357 -6.12 -2.28 -5.34
C VAL A 357 -7.43 -3.05 -5.40
N PHE A 358 -7.54 -4.13 -4.62
CA PHE A 358 -8.75 -4.93 -4.58
C PHE A 358 -9.93 -4.16 -4.00
N ALA A 359 -9.73 -3.33 -2.98
CA ALA A 359 -10.79 -2.48 -2.44
C ALA A 359 -11.37 -1.52 -3.49
N ILE A 360 -10.52 -0.94 -4.35
CA ILE A 360 -10.99 -0.13 -5.49
C ILE A 360 -11.75 -1.00 -6.49
N LEU A 361 -11.17 -2.13 -6.89
CA LEU A 361 -11.80 -3.03 -7.86
C LEU A 361 -13.19 -3.47 -7.38
N TYR A 362 -13.28 -3.89 -6.12
CA TYR A 362 -14.51 -4.27 -5.45
C TYR A 362 -15.52 -3.13 -5.45
N ALA A 363 -15.11 -1.90 -5.09
CA ALA A 363 -15.99 -0.74 -5.10
C ALA A 363 -16.51 -0.40 -6.51
N VAL A 364 -15.65 -0.49 -7.53
CA VAL A 364 -16.05 -0.26 -8.93
C VAL A 364 -17.04 -1.32 -9.38
N VAL A 365 -16.77 -2.61 -9.12
CA VAL A 365 -17.66 -3.71 -9.49
C VAL A 365 -19.02 -3.56 -8.79
N TYR A 366 -19.01 -3.29 -7.48
CA TYR A 366 -20.24 -3.10 -6.69
C TYR A 366 -21.08 -1.95 -7.26
N SER A 367 -20.46 -0.79 -7.54
CA SER A 367 -21.17 0.35 -8.13
C SER A 367 -21.75 0.06 -9.52
N LEU A 368 -21.10 -0.78 -10.32
CA LEU A 368 -21.59 -1.18 -11.63
C LEU A 368 -22.76 -2.16 -11.54
N VAL A 369 -22.72 -3.06 -10.55
CA VAL A 369 -23.80 -4.00 -10.25
C VAL A 369 -25.03 -3.22 -9.78
N ASP A 370 -24.89 -2.35 -8.78
CA ASP A 370 -25.98 -1.53 -8.25
C ASP A 370 -26.64 -0.69 -9.34
N ARG A 371 -25.83 -0.04 -10.19
CA ARG A 371 -26.35 0.75 -11.31
C ARG A 371 -27.16 -0.12 -12.28
N ARG A 372 -26.68 -1.31 -12.62
CA ARG A 372 -27.39 -2.23 -13.52
C ARG A 372 -28.66 -2.81 -12.89
N LEU A 373 -28.68 -3.02 -11.57
CA LEU A 373 -29.87 -3.46 -10.85
C LEU A 373 -30.91 -2.35 -10.80
N ALA A 374 -30.49 -1.12 -10.50
CA ALA A 374 -31.35 0.06 -10.53
C ALA A 374 -31.93 0.33 -11.93
N GLU A 375 -31.12 0.22 -13.00
CA GLU A 375 -31.58 0.32 -14.39
C GLU A 375 -32.63 -0.74 -14.75
N LYS A 376 -32.60 -1.90 -14.08
CA LYS A 376 -33.57 -2.99 -14.24
C LYS A 376 -34.76 -2.91 -13.28
N GLY A 377 -34.81 -1.90 -12.40
CA GLY A 377 -35.83 -1.80 -11.36
C GLY A 377 -35.77 -2.93 -10.31
N LEU A 378 -34.63 -3.60 -10.19
CA LEU A 378 -34.40 -4.67 -9.22
C LEU A 378 -33.83 -4.10 -7.91
N ALA A 379 -34.02 -4.84 -6.82
CA ALA A 379 -33.43 -4.53 -5.53
C ALA A 379 -31.90 -4.38 -5.62
N THR A 380 -31.35 -3.40 -4.92
CA THR A 380 -29.90 -3.18 -4.83
C THR A 380 -29.32 -3.73 -3.52
N ASP A 381 -30.17 -4.04 -2.55
CA ASP A 381 -29.71 -4.64 -1.30
C ASP A 381 -29.39 -6.12 -1.53
N THR A 382 -28.26 -6.56 -0.99
CA THR A 382 -27.85 -7.97 -1.02
C THR A 382 -28.86 -8.85 -0.25
N TYR A 383 -29.59 -8.28 0.72
CA TYR A 383 -30.62 -8.99 1.47
C TYR A 383 -31.66 -9.69 0.58
N ASP A 384 -32.11 -9.00 -0.47
CA ASP A 384 -33.16 -9.49 -1.37
C ASP A 384 -32.71 -10.66 -2.25
N TYR A 385 -31.43 -11.01 -2.22
CA TYR A 385 -30.82 -12.11 -2.97
C TYR A 385 -30.49 -13.34 -2.13
N TYR A 386 -30.76 -13.35 -0.81
CA TYR A 386 -30.62 -14.56 0.01
C TYR A 386 -31.70 -15.60 -0.36
N SER A 387 -31.27 -16.70 -0.98
CA SER A 387 -32.16 -17.78 -1.41
C SER A 387 -32.57 -18.74 -0.28
N THR A 388 -31.80 -18.82 0.80
CA THR A 388 -32.01 -19.75 1.93
C THR A 388 -32.53 -19.03 3.18
N ASP A 389 -33.41 -19.70 3.94
CA ASP A 389 -33.93 -19.19 5.21
C ASP A 389 -32.82 -18.92 6.23
N ALA A 390 -31.83 -19.82 6.31
CA ALA A 390 -30.63 -19.63 7.13
C ALA A 390 -29.85 -18.35 6.75
N GLY A 391 -29.80 -18.01 5.46
CA GLY A 391 -29.16 -16.78 4.99
C GLY A 391 -29.90 -15.52 5.44
N ARG A 392 -31.23 -15.55 5.34
CA ARG A 392 -32.11 -14.45 5.81
C ARG A 392 -32.02 -14.26 7.33
N GLU A 393 -31.97 -15.34 8.09
CA GLU A 393 -31.81 -15.30 9.55
C GLU A 393 -30.44 -14.78 9.98
N MET A 394 -29.35 -15.24 9.35
CA MET A 394 -27.99 -14.72 9.60
C MET A 394 -27.92 -13.21 9.35
N HIS A 395 -28.57 -12.70 8.29
CA HIS A 395 -28.61 -11.27 8.03
C HIS A 395 -29.36 -10.50 9.13
N ARG A 396 -30.55 -10.97 9.54
CA ARG A 396 -31.31 -10.35 10.62
C ARG A 396 -30.52 -10.31 11.93
N GLU A 397 -29.77 -11.38 12.23
CA GLU A 397 -28.86 -11.39 13.38
C GLU A 397 -27.74 -10.35 13.25
N GLU A 398 -27.12 -10.24 12.07
CA GLU A 398 -26.09 -9.24 11.82
C GLU A 398 -26.62 -7.80 11.93
N GLU A 399 -27.80 -7.52 11.40
CA GLU A 399 -28.47 -6.22 11.53
C GLU A 399 -28.81 -5.90 12.98
N ALA A 400 -29.42 -6.83 13.71
CA ALA A 400 -29.71 -6.64 15.13
C ALA A 400 -28.43 -6.40 15.95
N ARG A 401 -27.32 -7.08 15.61
CA ARG A 401 -26.00 -6.84 16.21
C ARG A 401 -25.45 -5.45 15.83
N ARG A 402 -25.62 -5.01 14.58
CA ARG A 402 -25.22 -3.68 14.10
C ARG A 402 -25.99 -2.57 14.80
N GLU A 403 -27.31 -2.68 14.92
CA GLU A 403 -28.15 -1.70 15.61
C GLU A 403 -27.76 -1.59 17.09
N ARG A 404 -27.56 -2.72 17.78
CA ARG A 404 -27.06 -2.74 19.17
C ARG A 404 -25.70 -2.06 19.28
N ARG A 405 -24.81 -2.28 18.31
CA ARG A 405 -23.47 -1.66 18.26
C ARG A 405 -23.57 -0.15 17.99
N ASN A 406 -24.48 0.28 17.13
CA ASN A 406 -24.65 1.68 16.78
C ASN A 406 -25.27 2.47 17.93
N LYS A 407 -26.31 1.94 18.58
CA LYS A 407 -26.89 2.51 19.81
C LYS A 407 -25.87 2.65 20.94
N ARG A 408 -24.93 1.71 21.06
CA ARG A 408 -23.85 1.78 22.06
C ARG A 408 -22.79 2.83 21.75
N ASN A 409 -22.50 3.07 20.47
CA ASN A 409 -21.48 4.02 20.05
C ASN A 409 -22.03 5.46 19.96
N HIS A 410 -23.33 5.65 19.72
CA HIS A 410 -24.00 6.95 19.59
C HIS A 410 -25.32 6.98 20.38
N PRO A 411 -25.29 7.18 21.71
CA PRO A 411 -26.51 7.27 22.52
C PRO A 411 -27.22 8.60 22.25
N GLY A 412 -28.18 8.63 21.32
CA GLY A 412 -29.06 9.79 21.09
C GLY A 412 -29.46 10.12 19.65
N SER A 413 -29.03 9.39 18.62
CA SER A 413 -29.53 9.65 17.26
C SER A 413 -30.91 9.02 17.06
N SER A 414 -31.94 9.86 16.84
CA SER A 414 -33.28 9.42 16.47
C SER A 414 -33.29 8.64 15.15
N ASN A 415 -34.18 7.66 15.10
CA ASN A 415 -34.14 6.49 14.22
C ASN A 415 -34.71 6.73 12.80
N GLU A 416 -34.62 7.95 12.25
CA GLU A 416 -35.38 8.32 11.04
C GLU A 416 -34.63 8.23 9.71
N ASN A 417 -33.32 7.94 9.68
CA ASN A 417 -32.56 7.91 8.40
C ASN A 417 -31.58 6.73 8.23
N VAL A 418 -31.77 5.61 8.93
CA VAL A 418 -30.81 4.49 8.92
C VAL A 418 -31.22 3.33 7.97
N SER A 419 -32.31 3.47 7.22
CA SER A 419 -32.70 2.53 6.16
C SER A 419 -32.15 2.92 4.77
N HIS A 420 -31.04 3.63 4.71
CA HIS A 420 -30.33 3.80 3.45
C HIS A 420 -29.36 2.62 3.26
N PRO A 421 -29.46 1.87 2.13
CA PRO A 421 -28.50 0.82 1.80
C PRO A 421 -27.12 1.44 1.85
N ARG A 422 -26.19 0.81 2.59
CA ARG A 422 -24.79 1.23 2.83
C ARG A 422 -24.37 2.33 1.86
N GLN A 423 -24.52 3.59 2.26
CA GLN A 423 -24.13 4.73 1.42
C GLN A 423 -22.60 4.81 1.41
N VAL A 424 -21.97 3.94 0.64
CA VAL A 424 -20.55 4.04 0.29
C VAL A 424 -20.34 5.18 -0.72
N PHE A 425 -21.40 5.68 -1.36
CA PHE A 425 -21.28 6.62 -2.47
C PHE A 425 -22.49 7.56 -2.65
N THR A 426 -22.69 8.54 -1.75
CA THR A 426 -23.50 9.73 -2.03
C THR A 426 -23.00 10.98 -1.30
N GLU A 427 -21.70 11.09 -1.01
CA GLU A 427 -21.15 12.45 -0.96
C GLU A 427 -21.09 12.92 -2.41
N ASP A 428 -21.87 13.95 -2.75
CA ASP A 428 -21.57 14.82 -3.88
C ASP A 428 -20.16 15.37 -3.64
N PHE A 429 -19.16 14.60 -4.07
CA PHE A 429 -17.79 15.07 -4.06
C PHE A 429 -17.75 16.29 -4.96
N PRO A 430 -17.16 17.42 -4.53
CA PRO A 430 -17.06 18.62 -5.33
C PRO A 430 -16.15 18.30 -6.52
N CYS A 431 -16.76 17.77 -7.57
CA CYS A 431 -16.15 17.52 -8.85
C CYS A 431 -16.38 18.77 -9.68
N ILE A 432 -15.90 19.92 -9.19
CA ILE A 432 -16.14 21.24 -9.79
C ILE A 432 -17.65 21.55 -9.75
N THR A 433 -18.06 22.51 -8.91
CA THR A 433 -19.45 23.00 -8.97
C THR A 433 -19.72 23.50 -10.40
N GLU A 434 -20.96 23.43 -10.90
CA GLU A 434 -21.27 24.05 -12.19
C GLU A 434 -20.86 25.54 -12.22
N GLU A 435 -20.80 26.19 -11.05
CA GLU A 435 -20.26 27.53 -10.85
C GLU A 435 -18.76 27.66 -11.16
N GLU A 436 -17.90 26.71 -10.77
CA GLU A 436 -16.47 26.72 -11.12
C GLU A 436 -16.23 26.45 -12.62
N ILE A 437 -17.17 25.77 -13.29
CA ILE A 437 -17.18 25.59 -14.75
C ILE A 437 -17.63 26.89 -15.44
N ALA A 438 -18.68 27.52 -14.93
CA ALA A 438 -19.17 28.81 -15.42
C ALA A 438 -18.11 29.91 -15.28
N ALA A 439 -17.41 29.98 -14.15
CA ALA A 439 -16.32 30.95 -13.93
C ALA A 439 -15.14 30.75 -14.90
N TYR A 440 -14.86 29.49 -15.28
CA TYR A 440 -13.85 29.19 -16.29
C TYR A 440 -14.32 29.58 -17.70
N GLU A 441 -15.60 29.38 -18.03
CA GLU A 441 -16.18 29.79 -19.31
C GLU A 441 -16.30 31.31 -19.45
N GLU A 442 -16.67 32.04 -18.39
CA GLU A 442 -16.63 33.51 -18.34
C GLU A 442 -15.20 34.05 -18.53
N SER A 443 -14.21 33.43 -17.88
CA SER A 443 -12.80 33.81 -18.06
C SER A 443 -12.32 33.63 -19.50
N LYS A 444 -12.89 32.66 -20.22
CA LYS A 444 -12.55 32.33 -21.60
C LYS A 444 -13.30 33.24 -22.61
N MET A 445 -14.55 33.60 -22.33
CA MET A 445 -15.31 34.56 -23.13
C MET A 445 -14.80 36.01 -22.94
N GLY A 446 -14.37 36.38 -21.74
CA GLY A 446 -13.75 37.69 -21.47
C GLY A 446 -12.44 37.91 -22.24
N THR A 447 -11.62 36.86 -22.42
CA THR A 447 -10.43 36.92 -23.29
C THR A 447 -10.76 36.88 -24.78
N ALA A 448 -11.84 36.24 -25.20
CA ALA A 448 -12.25 36.20 -26.61
C ALA A 448 -12.90 37.52 -27.09
N ALA A 449 -13.51 38.29 -26.19
CA ALA A 449 -14.04 39.61 -26.50
C ALA A 449 -12.96 40.72 -26.55
N ALA A 450 -11.81 40.51 -25.92
CA ALA A 450 -10.68 41.45 -25.95
C ALA A 450 -9.81 41.34 -27.22
N ASP A 451 -9.85 40.20 -27.92
CA ASP A 451 -9.08 39.95 -29.16
C ASP A 451 -9.81 40.38 -30.45
N HIS A 452 -11.03 40.93 -30.34
CA HIS A 452 -11.74 41.59 -31.44
C HIS A 452 -11.95 43.08 -31.15
N SER A 453 -10.86 43.81 -30.91
CA SER A 453 -10.85 45.27 -31.14
C SER A 453 -10.27 45.54 -32.55
N PRO A 454 -10.85 46.46 -33.35
CA PRO A 454 -10.42 46.73 -34.73
C PRO A 454 -8.98 47.25 -34.88
N ASP A 455 -8.30 47.57 -33.78
CA ASP A 455 -7.01 48.28 -33.79
C ASP A 455 -5.79 47.35 -34.01
N ALA A 456 -5.99 46.03 -34.01
CA ALA A 456 -4.89 45.06 -34.19
C ALA A 456 -4.52 44.81 -35.66
N GLU A 457 -5.46 44.95 -36.61
CA GLU A 457 -5.22 44.68 -38.04
C GLU A 457 -4.41 45.81 -38.73
N GLU A 458 -4.49 47.05 -38.25
CA GLU A 458 -3.67 48.15 -38.79
C GLU A 458 -2.20 48.09 -38.35
N SER A 459 -1.90 47.44 -37.22
CA SER A 459 -0.54 47.34 -36.67
C SER A 459 0.32 46.25 -37.33
N PHE A 460 -0.32 45.24 -37.93
CA PHE A 460 0.38 44.16 -38.62
C PHE A 460 0.72 44.54 -40.07
N SER A 461 -0.14 45.30 -40.76
CA SER A 461 0.10 45.74 -42.14
C SER A 461 1.32 46.68 -42.27
N LYS A 462 1.47 47.65 -41.36
CA LYS A 462 2.60 48.60 -41.38
C LYS A 462 3.97 47.96 -41.09
N LYS A 463 4.00 46.87 -40.30
CA LYS A 463 5.27 46.19 -39.94
C LYS A 463 5.81 45.31 -41.07
N ASP A 464 4.94 44.83 -41.95
CA ASP A 464 5.35 44.03 -43.11
C ASP A 464 5.76 44.92 -44.29
N GLU A 465 5.16 46.12 -44.45
CA GLU A 465 5.64 47.13 -45.41
C GLU A 465 7.02 47.69 -45.04
N GLU A 466 7.30 47.93 -43.75
CA GLU A 466 8.60 48.46 -43.30
C GLU A 466 9.74 47.42 -43.44
N LYS A 467 9.42 46.12 -43.33
CA LYS A 467 10.36 45.03 -43.61
C LYS A 467 10.63 44.81 -45.10
N ALA A 468 9.65 45.06 -45.97
CA ALA A 468 9.84 44.98 -47.41
C ALA A 468 10.78 46.11 -47.89
N ALA A 469 10.61 47.34 -47.39
CA ALA A 469 11.42 48.49 -47.77
C ALA A 469 12.90 48.37 -47.34
N SER A 470 13.18 47.77 -46.17
CA SER A 470 14.55 47.56 -45.68
C SER A 470 15.33 46.48 -46.46
N SER A 471 14.66 45.60 -47.20
CA SER A 471 15.30 44.54 -47.99
C SER A 471 15.70 44.96 -49.41
N ALA A 472 15.14 46.06 -49.91
CA ALA A 472 15.45 46.61 -51.24
C ALA A 472 16.70 47.52 -51.26
N GLN A 473 17.23 47.92 -50.09
CA GLN A 473 18.37 48.84 -49.99
C GLN A 473 19.72 48.13 -49.78
N LYS A 474 19.76 46.80 -49.95
CA LYS A 474 20.97 45.98 -49.74
C LYS A 474 21.29 45.00 -50.89
N LYS A 475 20.87 45.32 -52.11
CA LYS A 475 21.35 44.69 -53.35
C LYS A 475 21.64 45.72 -54.42
#